data_AF-A0A956D9Q5-F1
#
_entry.id   AF-A0A956D9Q5-F1
#
_cell.length_a   1.000
_cell.length_b   1.000
_cell.length_c   1.000
_cell.angle_alpha   90.00
_cell.angle_beta   90.00
_cell.angle_gamma   90.00
#
_symmetry.space_group_name_H-M   'P 1'
#
loop_
_entity.id
_entity.type
_entity.pdbx_description
1 polymer ?
#
loop_
_entity_poly.entity_id
_entity_poly.type
_entity_poly.pdbx_seq_one_letter_code
_entity_poly.pdbx_strand_id
1 'polypeptide(L)'
;MAPDVFHYLDYRAFLRDVYEHKKAEGRGFSYRSFARRARLGSPSFLKLVIEGQRNLSLEMAGRFASALGLTGDAADYFRVLVELNQAEDSATRDAAYDRLTAFRGYRNAQR
;
A
#
# COMPACT_ATOMS: atom_id res chain seq x y z
N MET A 1 -7.49 14.93 5.71
CA MET A 1 -7.69 13.68 6.47
C MET A 1 -6.57 12.72 6.10
N ALA A 2 -6.17 11.81 7.00
CA ALA A 2 -5.17 10.81 6.66
C ALA A 2 -5.74 9.81 5.63
N PRO A 3 -4.95 9.38 4.62
CA PRO A 3 -5.41 8.38 3.65
C PRO A 3 -5.72 7.05 4.33
N ASP A 4 -6.86 6.47 3.98
CA ASP A 4 -7.28 5.14 4.45
C ASP A 4 -7.26 4.15 3.27
N VAL A 5 -6.52 3.06 3.46
CA VAL A 5 -6.25 2.06 2.42
C VAL A 5 -7.53 1.47 1.82
N PHE A 6 -8.62 1.37 2.60
CA PHE A 6 -9.88 0.78 2.15
C PHE A 6 -10.58 1.58 1.04
N HIS A 7 -10.16 2.82 0.78
CA HIS A 7 -10.67 3.66 -0.30
C HIS A 7 -9.92 3.48 -1.63
N TYR A 8 -8.93 2.58 -1.70
CA TYR A 8 -8.08 2.45 -2.87
C TYR A 8 -8.22 1.10 -3.56
N LEU A 9 -8.24 1.14 -4.90
CA LEU A 9 -8.04 0.00 -5.79
C LEU A 9 -6.68 0.02 -6.50
N ASP A 10 -5.86 1.06 -6.26
CA ASP A 10 -4.47 1.16 -6.71
C ASP A 10 -3.55 1.37 -5.48
N TYR A 11 -2.68 0.39 -5.20
CA TYR A 11 -1.75 0.48 -4.08
C TYR A 11 -0.72 1.61 -4.25
N ARG A 12 -0.34 1.96 -5.47
CA ARG A 12 0.62 3.04 -5.73
C ARG A 12 -0.01 4.40 -5.47
N ALA A 13 -1.29 4.57 -5.82
CA ALA A 13 -2.06 5.75 -5.47
C ALA A 13 -2.12 5.92 -3.94
N PHE A 14 -2.47 4.86 -3.22
CA PHE A 14 -2.45 4.87 -1.75
C PHE A 14 -1.07 5.25 -1.19
N LEU A 15 0.02 4.64 -1.68
CA LEU A 15 1.37 4.94 -1.21
C LEU A 15 1.78 6.39 -1.45
N ARG A 16 1.38 6.97 -2.59
CA ARG A 16 1.62 8.37 -2.93
C ARG A 16 0.88 9.29 -1.97
N ASP A 17 -0.40 9.07 -1.76
CA ASP A 17 -1.21 9.92 -0.90
C ASP A 17 -0.72 9.86 0.56
N VAL A 18 -0.36 8.66 1.06
CA VAL A 18 0.23 8.53 2.40
C VAL A 18 1.56 9.25 2.49
N TYR A 19 2.39 9.17 1.44
CA TYR A 19 3.67 9.88 1.42
C TYR A 19 3.47 11.39 1.46
N GLU A 20 2.59 11.93 0.63
CA GLU A 20 2.29 13.36 0.55
C GLU A 20 1.68 13.86 1.86
N HIS A 21 0.74 13.12 2.44
CA HIS A 21 0.13 13.43 3.73
C HIS A 21 1.18 13.50 4.84
N LYS A 22 2.01 12.46 5.01
CA LYS A 22 3.05 12.42 6.05
C LYS A 22 4.15 13.47 5.83
N LYS A 23 4.42 13.83 4.57
CA LYS A 23 5.36 14.91 4.24
C LYS A 23 4.79 16.27 4.63
N ALA A 24 3.50 16.51 4.39
CA ALA A 24 2.80 17.75 4.74
C ALA A 24 2.72 17.97 6.27
N GLU A 25 2.66 16.91 7.07
CA GLU A 25 2.70 16.99 8.54
C GLU A 25 4.06 17.49 9.10
N GLY A 26 5.10 17.66 8.28
CA GLY A 26 6.34 18.34 8.64
C GLY A 26 7.32 17.56 9.53
N ARG A 27 7.02 16.32 9.93
CA ARG A 27 7.81 15.53 10.91
C ARG A 27 9.06 14.82 10.34
N GLY A 28 9.72 15.39 9.32
CA GLY A 28 10.92 14.79 8.72
C GLY A 28 10.66 13.51 7.91
N PHE A 29 9.43 13.32 7.43
CA PHE A 29 9.10 12.21 6.55
C PHE A 29 9.70 12.43 5.16
N SER A 30 10.54 11.49 4.75
CA SER A 30 11.23 11.43 3.46
C SER A 30 11.35 9.99 2.99
N TYR A 31 11.62 9.79 1.70
CA TYR A 31 11.88 8.46 1.14
C TYR A 31 12.95 7.70 1.93
N ARG A 32 14.05 8.37 2.30
CA ARG A 32 15.12 7.80 3.14
C ARG A 32 14.62 7.37 4.51
N SER A 33 13.84 8.23 5.19
CA SER A 33 13.30 7.90 6.51
C SER A 33 12.34 6.71 6.46
N PHE A 34 11.53 6.61 5.41
CA PHE A 34 10.63 5.49 5.17
C PHE A 34 11.41 4.21 4.91
N ALA A 35 12.42 4.28 4.03
CA ALA A 35 13.28 3.14 3.73
C ALA A 35 13.92 2.56 4.99
N ARG A 36 14.42 3.41 5.90
CA ARG A 36 14.93 2.96 7.20
C ARG A 36 13.86 2.25 8.04
N ARG A 37 12.64 2.79 8.10
CA ARG A 37 11.53 2.20 8.86
C ARG A 37 11.08 0.85 8.28
N ALA A 38 11.04 0.75 6.95
CA ALA A 38 10.72 -0.48 6.22
C ALA A 38 11.92 -1.43 6.05
N ARG A 39 13.09 -1.09 6.63
CA ARG A 39 14.36 -1.84 6.56
C ARG A 39 14.89 -2.08 5.12
N LEU A 40 14.57 -1.18 4.20
CA LEU A 40 14.90 -1.32 2.78
C LEU A 40 16.38 -1.08 2.53
N GLY A 41 16.96 -1.82 1.58
CA GLY A 41 18.34 -1.61 1.14
C GLY A 41 18.54 -0.34 0.31
N SER A 42 17.47 0.21 -0.29
CA SER A 42 17.54 1.43 -1.11
C SER A 42 16.67 2.55 -0.54
N PRO A 43 17.24 3.76 -0.30
CA PRO A 43 16.50 4.94 0.15
C PRO A 43 15.39 5.39 -0.79
N SER A 44 15.50 5.08 -2.08
CA SER A 44 14.57 5.54 -3.12
C SER A 44 13.53 4.48 -3.48
N PHE A 45 13.51 3.31 -2.84
CA PHE A 45 12.65 2.20 -3.25
C PHE A 45 11.16 2.57 -3.23
N LEU A 46 10.68 3.28 -2.19
CA LEU A 46 9.30 3.78 -2.15
C LEU A 46 8.99 4.72 -3.35
N LYS A 47 9.92 5.60 -3.72
CA LYS A 47 9.75 6.50 -4.87
C LYS A 47 9.59 5.70 -6.16
N LEU A 48 10.49 4.72 -6.39
CA LEU A 48 10.44 3.86 -7.57
C LEU A 48 9.14 3.05 -7.65
N VAL A 49 8.61 2.62 -6.49
CA VAL A 49 7.30 1.97 -6.42
C VAL A 49 6.18 2.98 -6.74
N ILE A 50 6.17 4.18 -6.19
CA ILE A 50 5.13 5.17 -6.53
C ILE A 50 5.15 5.52 -8.04
N GLU A 51 6.34 5.58 -8.64
CA GLU A 51 6.56 5.90 -10.05
C GLU A 51 6.35 4.71 -11.01
N GLY A 52 5.98 3.52 -10.52
CA GLY A 52 5.75 2.35 -11.37
C GLY A 52 7.01 1.63 -11.83
N GLN A 53 8.20 2.07 -11.42
CA GLN A 53 9.48 1.52 -11.86
C GLN A 53 9.90 0.24 -11.11
N ARG A 54 9.24 -0.07 -9.99
CA ARG A 54 9.44 -1.30 -9.21
C ARG A 54 8.11 -1.83 -8.69
N ASN A 55 7.98 -3.16 -8.67
CA ASN A 55 6.85 -3.86 -8.05
C ASN A 55 7.17 -4.26 -6.61
N LEU A 56 6.13 -4.56 -5.83
CA LEU A 56 6.28 -5.09 -4.49
C LEU A 56 6.13 -6.61 -4.53
N SER A 57 7.07 -7.34 -3.94
CA SER A 57 6.79 -8.73 -3.54
C SER A 57 5.81 -8.72 -2.36
N LEU A 58 5.13 -9.85 -2.12
CA LEU A 58 4.21 -9.98 -0.96
C LEU A 58 4.92 -9.76 0.38
N GLU A 59 6.15 -10.27 0.51
CA GLU A 59 7.00 -10.01 1.66
C GLU A 59 7.24 -8.50 1.85
N MET A 60 7.57 -7.79 0.75
CA MET A 60 7.82 -6.36 0.80
C MET A 60 6.55 -5.57 1.08
N ALA A 61 5.39 -6.01 0.57
CA ALA A 61 4.09 -5.43 0.89
C ALA A 61 3.80 -5.52 2.40
N GLY A 62 4.11 -6.66 3.03
CA GLY A 62 4.01 -6.82 4.49
C GLY A 62 4.91 -5.83 5.25
N ARG A 63 6.16 -5.64 4.81
CA ARG A 63 7.09 -4.67 5.43
C ARG A 63 6.62 -3.22 5.25
N PHE A 64 6.05 -2.91 4.09
CA PHE A 64 5.45 -1.61 3.82
C PHE A 64 4.25 -1.35 4.72
N ALA A 65 3.32 -2.30 4.84
CA ALA A 65 2.18 -2.20 5.74
C ALA A 65 2.62 -1.87 7.17
N SER A 66 3.58 -2.62 7.72
CA SER A 66 4.12 -2.35 9.05
C SER A 66 4.79 -0.98 9.16
N ALA A 67 5.56 -0.55 8.15
CA ALA A 67 6.23 0.75 8.16
C ALA A 67 5.28 1.94 8.00
N LEU A 68 4.11 1.73 7.38
CA LEU A 68 3.04 2.71 7.29
C LEU A 68 2.21 2.77 8.57
N GLY A 69 2.27 1.72 9.40
CA GLY A 69 1.50 1.59 10.64
C GLY A 69 0.16 0.86 10.42
N LEU A 70 -0.01 0.16 9.30
CA LEU A 70 -1.20 -0.64 9.05
C LEU A 70 -1.18 -1.89 9.95
N THR A 71 -2.34 -2.23 10.48
CA THR A 71 -2.54 -3.40 11.36
C THR A 71 -3.86 -4.08 11.03
N GLY A 72 -4.00 -5.36 11.42
CA GLY A 72 -5.20 -6.17 11.18
C GLY A 72 -5.68 -6.11 9.73
N ASP A 73 -6.99 -5.94 9.54
CA ASP A 73 -7.65 -5.87 8.24
C ASP A 73 -7.01 -4.88 7.27
N ALA A 74 -6.49 -3.74 7.74
CA ALA A 74 -5.88 -2.74 6.84
C ALA A 74 -4.55 -3.24 6.26
N ALA A 75 -3.77 -3.99 7.05
CA ALA A 75 -2.53 -4.59 6.57
C ALA A 75 -2.80 -5.73 5.58
N ASP A 76 -3.80 -6.55 5.86
CA ASP A 76 -4.20 -7.65 4.97
C ASP A 76 -4.83 -7.13 3.68
N TYR A 77 -5.69 -6.12 3.77
CA TYR A 77 -6.24 -5.43 2.60
C TYR A 77 -5.13 -4.86 1.71
N PHE A 78 -4.11 -4.21 2.29
CA PHE A 78 -2.98 -3.69 1.50
C PHE A 78 -2.23 -4.80 0.74
N ARG A 79 -2.05 -5.98 1.36
CA ARG A 79 -1.40 -7.12 0.69
C ARG A 79 -2.24 -7.62 -0.48
N VAL A 80 -3.54 -7.82 -0.28
CA VAL A 80 -4.45 -8.25 -1.34
C VAL A 80 -4.58 -7.18 -2.44
N LEU A 81 -4.49 -5.90 -2.09
CA LEU A 81 -4.45 -4.79 -3.06
C LEU A 81 -3.22 -4.86 -3.97
N VAL A 82 -2.05 -5.18 -3.40
CA VAL A 82 -0.83 -5.42 -4.18
C VAL A 82 -1.00 -6.64 -5.10
N GLU A 83 -1.59 -7.73 -4.60
CA GLU A 83 -1.91 -8.92 -5.42
C GLU A 83 -2.83 -8.57 -6.60
N LEU A 84 -3.95 -7.87 -6.33
CA LEU A 84 -4.90 -7.44 -7.36
C LEU A 84 -4.20 -6.67 -8.48
N ASN A 85 -3.36 -5.70 -8.12
CA ASN A 85 -2.73 -4.80 -9.08
C ASN A 85 -1.58 -5.45 -9.86
N GLN A 86 -1.04 -6.56 -9.37
CA GLN A 86 0.06 -7.29 -10.01
C GLN A 86 -0.39 -8.62 -10.62
N ALA A 87 -1.68 -8.94 -10.58
CA ALA A 87 -2.26 -10.12 -11.22
C ALA A 87 -2.09 -10.06 -12.76
N GLU A 88 -1.47 -11.10 -13.32
CA GLU A 88 -1.16 -11.21 -14.75
C GLU A 88 -2.34 -11.75 -15.57
N ASP A 89 -3.22 -12.54 -14.95
CA ASP A 89 -4.40 -13.14 -15.57
C ASP A 89 -5.71 -12.68 -14.91
N SER A 90 -6.83 -12.88 -15.61
CA SER A 90 -8.14 -12.48 -15.12
C SER A 90 -8.61 -13.28 -13.91
N ALA A 91 -8.31 -14.58 -13.85
CA ALA A 91 -8.78 -15.43 -12.76
C ALA A 91 -8.11 -15.04 -11.43
N THR A 92 -6.80 -14.74 -11.44
CA THR A 92 -6.10 -14.26 -10.25
C THR A 92 -6.54 -12.85 -9.85
N ARG A 93 -6.83 -11.98 -10.84
CA ARG A 93 -7.37 -10.64 -10.58
C ARG A 93 -8.75 -10.70 -9.94
N ASP A 94 -9.65 -11.51 -10.48
CA ASP A 94 -11.01 -11.68 -9.96
C ASP A 94 -10.99 -12.26 -8.54
N ALA A 95 -10.18 -13.30 -8.31
CA ALA A 95 -10.02 -13.88 -6.97
C ALA A 95 -9.41 -12.90 -5.93
N ALA A 96 -8.52 -12.00 -6.35
CA ALA A 96 -8.01 -10.95 -5.48
C ALA A 96 -9.07 -9.86 -5.22
N TYR A 97 -9.86 -9.50 -6.24
CA TYR A 97 -10.94 -8.53 -6.12
C TYR A 97 -12.05 -9.02 -5.19
N ASP A 98 -12.45 -10.28 -5.30
CA ASP A 98 -13.43 -10.90 -4.40
C ASP A 98 -12.96 -10.86 -2.94
N ARG A 99 -11.67 -11.13 -2.71
CA ARG A 99 -11.07 -11.01 -1.36
C ARG A 99 -11.08 -9.55 -0.87
N LEU A 100 -10.74 -8.57 -1.72
CA LEU A 100 -10.77 -7.15 -1.37
C LEU A 100 -12.18 -6.68 -0.97
N THR A 101 -13.20 -7.06 -1.74
CA THR A 101 -14.57 -6.62 -1.49
C THR A 101 -15.20 -7.26 -0.24
N ALA A 102 -14.66 -8.41 0.22
CA ALA A 102 -15.11 -9.06 1.44
C ALA A 102 -14.71 -8.30 2.72
N PHE A 103 -13.62 -7.51 2.69
CA PHE A 103 -13.17 -6.74 3.86
C PHE A 103 -14.27 -5.80 4.35
N ARG A 104 -14.50 -5.80 5.66
CA ARG A 104 -15.50 -4.92 6.29
C ARG A 104 -15.13 -3.44 6.08
N GLY A 105 -13.84 -3.11 6.14
CA GLY A 105 -13.33 -1.76 5.87
C GLY A 105 -13.73 -1.26 4.49
N TYR A 106 -13.53 -2.08 3.45
CA TYR A 106 -13.93 -1.75 2.08
C TYR A 106 -15.45 -1.53 1.96
N ARG A 107 -16.26 -2.44 2.48
CA ARG A 107 -17.73 -2.31 2.45
C ARG A 107 -18.24 -1.07 3.16
N ASN A 108 -17.55 -0.61 4.20
CA ASN A 108 -17.89 0.62 4.89
C ASN A 108 -17.44 1.87 4.11
N ALA A 109 -16.29 1.80 3.45
CA ALA A 109 -15.72 2.87 2.66
C ALA A 109 -16.52 3.18 1.38
N GLN A 110 -17.29 2.21 0.88
CA GLN A 110 -18.14 2.32 -0.33
C GLN A 110 -19.62 2.64 -0.02
N ARG A 111 -19.96 2.91 1.24
CA ARG A 111 -21.31 3.38 1.63
C ARG A 111 -21.37 4.90 1.59
#